data_AF-A0A920N7F8-F1
#
_entry.id   AF-A0A920N7F8-F1
#
_cell.length_a   1.000
_cell.length_b   1.000
_cell.length_c   1.000
_cell.angle_alpha   90.00
_cell.angle_beta   90.00
_cell.angle_gamma   90.00
#
_symmetry.space_group_name_H-M   'P 1'
#
loop_
_entity.id
_entity.type
_entity.pdbx_description
1 polymer ?
#
loop_
_entity_poly.entity_id
_entity_poly.type
_entity_poly.pdbx_seq_one_letter_code
_entity_poly.pdbx_strand_id
1 'polypeptide(L)'
;MEHCVFGRRQCAVLPCVVVAVALLVSSDPCRAEDKVGVDWRKPFRPDQHTVVLYHFDEGRGDEAHDACGDRALTLRAHKKALWGSRPGFGATARFARRADDADLRVGPADNDKLHLRTCTREWTIEAWIRYTGPGGQEQGGRTYAVICSTDDEGFGLPVGRRGGFSFTLNLGRGGVGNLKDGLLPAARFIAASSSTKNFGTSNFLFPELWPNKIKGQHITDHRWHHVAWQFRYRDQLNTFFLDGKRVARVTLHDPAAPGIIVNNVKDVVTPFIVGGWIHSQDPPFFIKSGNFQGEIDELRISSIMRYPVAQRMAIVRQKLPDASLKIPYSIPLATDAAHGDVAWKLLAGRLPKGLDLDDESGVIRGKPLETVENRTLTVRATDSPDRPTHTRSR
;
A
#
# COMPACT_ATOMS: atom_id res chain seq x y z
N MET A 1 -6.32 -60.43 9.70
CA MET A 1 -6.77 -59.31 10.55
C MET A 1 -5.58 -58.37 10.64
N GLU A 2 -5.56 -57.13 10.16
CA GLU A 2 -6.57 -56.20 9.69
C GLU A 2 -5.88 -55.08 8.89
N HIS A 3 -6.61 -54.60 7.88
CA HIS A 3 -6.73 -53.24 7.34
C HIS A 3 -5.51 -52.37 6.93
N CYS A 4 -5.41 -52.27 5.61
CA CYS A 4 -4.94 -51.14 4.83
C CYS A 4 -5.79 -49.88 5.08
N VAL A 5 -5.16 -48.72 5.34
CA VAL A 5 -5.77 -47.39 5.11
C VAL A 5 -4.71 -46.44 4.54
N PHE A 6 -4.82 -46.19 3.23
CA PHE A 6 -4.17 -45.06 2.56
C PHE A 6 -4.83 -43.76 3.05
N GLY A 7 -4.05 -42.92 3.74
CA GLY A 7 -4.44 -41.55 4.09
C GLY A 7 -4.54 -40.69 2.83
N ARG A 8 -5.76 -40.22 2.55
CA ARG A 8 -6.10 -39.24 1.51
C ARG A 8 -5.20 -38.00 1.63
N ARG A 9 -4.54 -37.62 0.54
CA ARG A 9 -4.12 -36.23 0.31
C ARG A 9 -5.40 -35.36 0.35
N GLN A 10 -5.51 -34.48 1.33
CA GLN A 10 -6.44 -33.37 1.25
C GLN A 10 -5.96 -32.46 0.11
N CYS A 11 -6.61 -32.56 -1.06
CA CYS A 11 -6.48 -31.51 -2.06
C CYS A 11 -6.97 -30.22 -1.43
N ALA A 12 -6.07 -29.23 -1.32
CA ALA A 12 -6.46 -27.87 -1.01
C ALA A 12 -7.54 -27.44 -2.00
N VAL A 13 -8.70 -27.03 -1.49
CA VAL A 13 -9.79 -26.50 -2.31
C VAL A 13 -9.33 -25.14 -2.82
N LEU A 14 -8.87 -25.10 -4.08
CA LEU A 14 -8.53 -23.85 -4.76
C LEU A 14 -9.76 -22.92 -4.75
N PRO A 15 -9.63 -21.64 -4.35
CA PRO A 15 -10.75 -20.71 -4.39
C PRO A 15 -11.16 -20.48 -5.85
N CYS A 16 -12.34 -20.99 -6.21
CA CYS A 16 -12.96 -20.84 -7.52
C CYS A 16 -14.09 -19.81 -7.41
N VAL A 17 -14.05 -18.78 -8.25
CA VAL A 17 -15.07 -17.72 -8.26
C VAL A 17 -15.69 -17.65 -9.64
N VAL A 18 -17.02 -17.80 -9.68
CA VAL A 18 -17.83 -17.73 -10.90
C VAL A 18 -18.67 -16.46 -10.82
N VAL A 19 -18.54 -15.55 -11.78
CA VAL A 19 -19.36 -14.33 -11.85
C VAL A 19 -19.97 -14.21 -13.24
N ALA A 20 -21.26 -13.86 -13.27
CA ALA A 20 -21.95 -13.40 -14.47
C ALA A 20 -21.66 -11.90 -14.68
N VAL A 21 -20.96 -11.57 -15.76
CA VAL A 21 -20.79 -10.20 -16.26
C VAL A 21 -22.06 -9.85 -17.01
N ALA A 22 -23.00 -9.20 -16.34
CA ALA A 22 -24.23 -8.68 -16.93
C ALA A 22 -24.20 -7.16 -16.94
N LEU A 23 -24.55 -6.56 -18.07
CA LEU A 23 -24.96 -5.17 -18.13
C LEU A 23 -26.41 -5.10 -17.62
N LEU A 24 -26.62 -4.74 -16.33
CA LEU A 24 -27.78 -4.00 -15.78
C LEU A 24 -27.71 -3.90 -14.23
N VAL A 25 -28.29 -2.82 -13.70
CA VAL A 25 -28.14 -2.27 -12.34
C VAL A 25 -28.96 -3.06 -11.29
N SER A 26 -28.38 -3.36 -10.13
CA SER A 26 -29.10 -3.82 -8.92
C SER A 26 -28.31 -3.54 -7.63
N SER A 27 -29.03 -3.27 -6.55
CA SER A 27 -28.65 -2.63 -5.29
C SER A 27 -28.04 -3.55 -4.20
N ASP A 28 -26.86 -3.15 -3.71
CA ASP A 28 -26.17 -3.37 -2.41
C ASP A 28 -25.62 -4.77 -1.98
N PRO A 29 -24.45 -4.82 -1.27
CA PRO A 29 -23.22 -4.09 -1.52
C PRO A 29 -22.02 -5.06 -1.62
N CYS A 30 -21.55 -5.35 -2.83
CA CYS A 30 -20.14 -5.69 -3.01
C CYS A 30 -19.40 -4.34 -3.06
N ARG A 31 -18.62 -4.00 -2.04
CA ARG A 31 -17.94 -2.70 -1.91
C ARG A 31 -16.82 -2.46 -2.95
N ALA A 32 -16.93 -3.01 -4.16
CA ALA A 32 -16.02 -2.80 -5.27
C ALA A 32 -16.67 -1.90 -6.35
N GLU A 33 -17.40 -0.88 -5.94
CA GLU A 33 -17.72 0.22 -6.84
C GLU A 33 -16.81 1.39 -6.51
N ASP A 34 -16.20 1.96 -7.56
CA ASP A 34 -15.68 3.32 -7.62
C ASP A 34 -16.85 4.30 -7.41
N LYS A 35 -17.51 4.28 -6.24
CA LYS A 35 -18.49 5.31 -5.91
C LYS A 35 -17.73 6.62 -5.83
N VAL A 36 -17.90 7.41 -6.89
CA VAL A 36 -17.51 8.81 -7.00
C VAL A 36 -18.11 9.54 -5.79
N GLY A 37 -17.25 9.74 -4.80
CA GLY A 37 -17.60 10.21 -3.45
C GLY A 37 -16.48 9.87 -2.46
N VAL A 38 -15.23 10.04 -2.89
CA VAL A 38 -14.04 9.55 -2.19
C VAL A 38 -13.68 10.48 -1.02
N ASP A 39 -13.91 9.98 0.20
CA ASP A 39 -13.67 10.64 1.49
C ASP A 39 -12.29 11.31 1.58
N TRP A 40 -11.27 10.69 0.97
CA TRP A 40 -9.89 11.19 0.99
C TRP A 40 -9.66 12.50 0.23
N ARG A 41 -10.58 12.93 -0.64
CA ARG A 41 -10.46 14.20 -1.38
C ARG A 41 -10.79 15.43 -0.54
N LYS A 42 -11.25 15.24 0.69
CA LYS A 42 -11.55 16.29 1.67
C LYS A 42 -10.58 16.17 2.84
N PRO A 43 -10.42 17.25 3.64
CA PRO A 43 -9.76 17.15 4.93
C PRO A 43 -10.33 15.98 5.73
N PHE A 44 -9.46 15.14 6.29
CA PHE A 44 -9.87 14.02 7.10
C PHE A 44 -10.68 14.51 8.31
N ARG A 45 -11.52 13.63 8.85
CA ARG A 45 -12.15 13.88 10.15
C ARG A 45 -11.92 12.67 11.04
N PRO A 46 -11.71 12.86 12.35
CA PRO A 46 -11.74 11.76 13.29
C PRO A 46 -13.10 11.05 13.22
N ASP A 47 -13.07 9.72 13.19
CA ASP A 47 -14.23 8.86 13.39
C ASP A 47 -13.87 7.78 14.42
N GLN A 48 -14.83 6.91 14.74
CA GLN A 48 -14.64 5.84 15.74
C GLN A 48 -13.52 4.84 15.40
N HIS A 49 -13.04 4.81 14.16
CA HIS A 49 -11.96 3.95 13.70
C HIS A 49 -10.62 4.69 13.53
N THR A 50 -10.62 6.01 13.65
CA THR A 50 -9.39 6.81 13.65
C THR A 50 -8.60 6.53 14.92
N VAL A 51 -7.38 6.03 14.75
CA VAL A 51 -6.44 5.73 15.83
C VAL A 51 -5.65 6.98 16.22
N VAL A 52 -5.21 7.72 15.21
CA VAL A 52 -4.57 9.03 15.34
C VAL A 52 -4.76 9.81 14.05
N LEU A 53 -4.87 11.13 14.15
CA LEU A 53 -4.94 12.04 13.02
C LEU A 53 -4.15 13.33 13.31
N TYR A 54 -3.18 13.66 12.48
CA TYR A 54 -2.47 14.94 12.54
C TYR A 54 -2.84 15.78 11.34
N HIS A 55 -3.52 16.92 11.51
CA HIS A 55 -3.83 17.82 10.40
C HIS A 55 -2.64 18.65 9.94
N PHE A 56 -1.66 18.89 10.82
CA PHE A 56 -0.57 19.85 10.59
C PHE A 56 -1.03 21.29 10.29
N ASP A 57 -2.30 21.60 10.59
CA ASP A 57 -2.92 22.92 10.42
C ASP A 57 -2.51 23.93 11.51
N GLU A 58 -1.78 23.47 12.53
CA GLU A 58 -1.33 24.27 13.66
C GLU A 58 -0.36 25.39 13.27
N GLY A 59 0.37 25.24 12.16
CA GLY A 59 1.03 26.31 11.40
C GLY A 59 2.05 27.21 12.11
N ARG A 60 2.30 26.98 13.40
CA ARG A 60 3.22 27.74 14.25
C ARG A 60 3.72 26.88 15.41
N GLY A 61 4.89 27.25 15.94
CA GLY A 61 5.54 26.50 17.02
C GLY A 61 6.06 25.13 16.55
N ASP A 62 6.47 24.33 17.53
CA ASP A 62 7.17 23.06 17.30
C ASP A 62 6.31 21.82 17.54
N GLU A 63 5.04 21.99 17.90
CA GLU A 63 4.13 20.88 18.20
C GLU A 63 3.14 20.62 17.06
N ALA A 64 2.65 19.39 16.99
CA ALA A 64 1.49 18.97 16.20
C ALA A 64 0.68 17.97 17.04
N HIS A 65 -0.56 18.31 17.38
CA HIS A 65 -1.40 17.50 18.25
C HIS A 65 -2.25 16.49 17.47
N ASP A 66 -2.62 15.40 18.14
CA ASP A 66 -3.63 14.47 17.61
C ASP A 66 -5.01 15.11 17.65
N ALA A 67 -5.64 15.21 16.48
CA ALA A 67 -6.99 15.74 16.29
C ALA A 67 -8.08 14.86 16.93
N CYS A 68 -7.76 13.63 17.32
CA CYS A 68 -8.67 12.80 18.14
C CYS A 68 -8.65 13.21 19.63
N GLY A 69 -7.77 14.13 20.03
CA GLY A 69 -7.70 14.70 21.36
C GLY A 69 -6.70 14.03 22.31
N ASP A 70 -5.96 13.01 21.85
CA ASP A 70 -4.99 12.31 22.69
C ASP A 70 -3.65 13.07 22.73
N ARG A 71 -3.46 13.89 23.78
CA ARG A 71 -2.25 14.69 23.95
C ARG A 71 -0.98 13.86 24.15
N ALA A 72 -1.09 12.59 24.56
CA ALA A 72 0.07 11.71 24.68
C ALA A 72 0.71 11.37 23.33
N LEU A 73 -0.01 11.61 22.22
CA LEU A 73 0.46 11.39 20.85
C LEU A 73 1.06 12.65 20.21
N THR A 74 1.19 13.76 20.95
CA THR A 74 1.72 15.01 20.39
C THR A 74 3.08 14.79 19.74
N LEU A 75 3.21 15.19 18.47
CA LEU A 75 4.49 15.22 17.77
C LEU A 75 5.20 16.54 18.07
N ARG A 76 6.52 16.47 18.26
CA ARG A 76 7.38 17.62 18.53
C ARG A 76 8.45 17.70 17.45
N ALA A 77 8.78 18.89 16.97
CA ALA A 77 9.93 19.05 16.09
C ALA A 77 11.19 18.58 16.82
N HIS A 78 12.07 17.87 16.12
CA HIS A 78 13.33 17.43 16.72
C HIS A 78 14.16 18.64 17.22
N LYS A 79 14.19 19.72 16.43
CA LYS A 79 14.83 21.00 16.82
C LYS A 79 13.97 22.20 16.45
N LYS A 80 13.44 22.24 15.23
CA LYS A 80 12.64 23.37 14.73
C LYS A 80 11.71 22.94 13.61
N ALA A 81 10.43 23.19 13.82
CA ALA A 81 9.39 23.01 12.82
C ALA A 81 9.56 23.93 11.61
N LEU A 82 9.31 23.38 10.42
CA LEU A 82 8.99 24.17 9.24
C LEU A 82 7.53 23.92 8.86
N TRP A 83 6.89 24.99 8.41
CA TRP A 83 5.50 24.99 8.00
C TRP A 83 5.39 25.47 6.55
N GLY A 84 4.54 24.79 5.78
CA GLY A 84 4.07 25.22 4.47
C GLY A 84 2.60 25.58 4.53
N SER A 85 1.96 25.63 3.37
CA SER A 85 0.52 25.83 3.29
C SER A 85 -0.07 25.20 2.04
N ARG A 86 -1.30 24.71 2.17
CA ARG A 86 -2.08 24.13 1.09
C ARG A 86 -3.43 24.82 0.99
N PRO A 87 -3.74 25.45 -0.15
CA PRO A 87 -5.05 26.05 -0.38
C PRO A 87 -6.19 25.04 -0.11
N GLY A 88 -7.15 25.45 0.73
CA GLY A 88 -8.31 24.62 1.11
C GLY A 88 -8.07 23.63 2.26
N PHE A 89 -6.83 23.47 2.75
CA PHE A 89 -6.48 22.52 3.83
C PHE A 89 -5.82 23.21 5.03
N GLY A 90 -5.04 24.28 4.81
CA GLY A 90 -4.42 25.07 5.89
C GLY A 90 -2.89 24.98 5.87
N ALA A 91 -2.28 24.97 7.06
CA ALA A 91 -0.84 24.77 7.19
C ALA A 91 -0.44 23.31 6.94
N THR A 92 0.83 23.07 6.61
CA THR A 92 1.37 21.74 6.30
C THR A 92 2.72 21.58 6.99
N ALA A 93 3.09 20.35 7.37
CA ALA A 93 4.44 20.09 7.88
C ALA A 93 5.42 20.09 6.69
N ARG A 94 6.40 20.98 6.71
CA ARG A 94 7.43 21.07 5.67
C ARG A 94 8.73 20.41 6.13
N PHE A 95 9.38 19.71 5.19
CA PHE A 95 10.64 19.02 5.39
C PHE A 95 11.65 19.44 4.31
N ALA A 96 12.78 19.97 4.74
CA ALA A 96 13.85 20.52 3.91
C ALA A 96 14.98 19.51 3.64
N ARG A 97 14.94 18.32 4.29
CA ARG A 97 15.97 17.27 4.19
C ARG A 97 17.37 17.79 4.49
N ARG A 98 17.63 18.01 5.77
CA ARG A 98 18.89 18.56 6.29
C ARG A 98 19.64 17.50 7.08
N ALA A 99 20.96 17.65 7.15
CA ALA A 99 21.84 16.75 7.91
C ALA A 99 21.59 16.76 9.43
N ASP A 100 20.92 17.81 9.93
CA ASP A 100 20.64 18.00 11.35
C ASP A 100 19.24 17.53 11.78
N ASP A 101 18.47 16.97 10.85
CA ASP A 101 17.11 16.44 11.06
C ASP A 101 16.15 17.40 11.78
N ALA A 102 16.41 18.70 11.72
CA ALA A 102 15.81 19.67 12.62
C ALA A 102 14.27 19.68 12.57
N ASP A 103 13.72 19.44 11.39
CA ASP A 103 12.32 19.60 11.03
C ASP A 103 11.51 18.29 11.05
N LEU A 104 12.14 17.17 11.44
CA LEU A 104 11.41 15.92 11.68
C LEU A 104 10.44 16.07 12.84
N ARG A 105 9.28 15.41 12.74
CA ARG A 105 8.29 15.38 13.83
C ARG A 105 8.41 14.08 14.59
N VAL A 106 8.58 14.20 15.90
CA VAL A 106 8.94 13.12 16.82
C VAL A 106 7.83 12.94 17.85
N GLY A 107 7.20 11.78 17.84
CA GLY A 107 6.18 11.37 18.81
C GLY A 107 6.77 10.52 19.93
N PRO A 108 5.91 9.94 20.79
CA PRO A 108 6.34 9.02 21.83
C PRO A 108 6.95 7.74 21.23
N ALA A 109 7.94 7.19 21.94
CA ALA A 109 8.39 5.82 21.76
C ALA A 109 7.46 4.82 22.47
N ASP A 110 7.51 3.56 22.04
CA ASP A 110 6.76 2.44 22.58
C ASP A 110 5.26 2.71 22.82
N ASN A 111 4.59 3.37 21.89
CA ASN A 111 3.16 3.69 22.00
C ASN A 111 2.26 2.72 21.22
N ASP A 112 1.24 2.16 21.86
CA ASP A 112 0.36 1.14 21.24
C ASP A 112 -0.35 1.60 19.97
N LYS A 113 -0.76 2.88 19.91
CA LYS A 113 -1.43 3.44 18.73
C LYS A 113 -0.45 3.64 17.58
N LEU A 114 0.71 4.25 17.86
CA LEU A 114 1.70 4.59 16.84
C LEU A 114 2.52 3.38 16.37
N HIS A 115 2.63 2.32 17.17
CA HIS A 115 3.19 1.02 16.78
C HIS A 115 2.13 0.06 16.23
N LEU A 116 0.90 0.53 15.99
CA LEU A 116 -0.21 -0.23 15.42
C LEU A 116 -0.63 -1.45 16.26
N ARG A 117 -0.32 -1.48 17.55
CA ARG A 117 -0.65 -2.61 18.45
C ARG A 117 -2.14 -2.67 18.79
N THR A 118 -2.84 -1.54 18.71
CA THR A 118 -4.32 -1.49 18.75
C THR A 118 -4.97 -2.04 17.48
N CYS A 119 -4.22 -2.19 16.39
CA CYS A 119 -4.72 -2.60 15.08
C CYS A 119 -4.49 -4.10 14.83
N THR A 120 -5.24 -4.95 15.54
CA THR A 120 -4.98 -6.40 15.58
C THR A 120 -5.49 -7.19 14.38
N ARG A 121 -6.36 -6.61 13.54
CA ARG A 121 -6.99 -7.29 12.40
C ARG A 121 -6.71 -6.63 11.07
N GLU A 122 -6.98 -5.34 10.97
CA GLU A 122 -6.84 -4.58 9.74
C GLU A 122 -6.49 -3.15 10.11
N TRP A 123 -5.80 -2.44 9.22
CA TRP A 123 -5.53 -1.03 9.40
C TRP A 123 -5.19 -0.32 8.10
N THR A 124 -5.23 1.01 8.17
CA THR A 124 -4.81 1.93 7.11
C THR A 124 -3.91 3.00 7.70
N ILE A 125 -2.80 3.29 7.03
CA ILE A 125 -2.04 4.53 7.18
C ILE A 125 -2.20 5.32 5.89
N GLU A 126 -2.51 6.60 5.98
CA GLU A 126 -2.64 7.47 4.81
C GLU A 126 -2.18 8.89 5.10
N ALA A 127 -1.73 9.56 4.04
CA ALA A 127 -1.30 10.94 4.12
C ALA A 127 -1.54 11.69 2.80
N TRP A 128 -1.70 13.01 2.89
CA TRP A 128 -1.48 13.90 1.77
C TRP A 128 -0.01 14.31 1.74
N ILE A 129 0.64 14.14 0.59
CA ILE A 129 2.06 14.45 0.45
C ILE A 129 2.30 15.30 -0.77
N ARG A 130 3.31 16.15 -0.69
CA ARG A 130 3.85 16.92 -1.82
C ARG A 130 5.35 16.77 -1.80
N TYR A 131 5.87 15.88 -2.64
CA TYR A 131 7.30 15.65 -2.74
C TYR A 131 7.97 16.72 -3.62
N THR A 132 8.96 17.42 -3.06
CA THR A 132 9.70 18.48 -3.78
C THR A 132 11.18 18.16 -3.95
N GLY A 133 11.61 16.95 -3.56
CA GLY A 133 12.98 16.51 -3.79
C GLY A 133 13.25 16.24 -5.28
N PRO A 134 14.52 16.33 -5.72
CA PRO A 134 14.92 16.03 -7.09
C PRO A 134 14.78 14.55 -7.46
N GLY A 135 14.69 13.66 -6.48
CA GLY A 135 14.81 12.21 -6.67
C GLY A 135 16.27 11.76 -6.84
N GLY A 136 16.54 10.48 -6.64
CA GLY A 136 17.87 9.87 -6.76
C GLY A 136 18.91 10.36 -5.77
N GLN A 137 18.45 10.81 -4.61
CA GLN A 137 19.29 11.46 -3.59
C GLN A 137 20.14 10.49 -2.75
N GLU A 138 19.98 9.18 -2.95
CA GLU A 138 20.55 8.10 -2.15
C GLU A 138 21.59 7.28 -2.91
N GLN A 139 22.37 6.47 -2.19
CA GLN A 139 23.41 5.64 -2.80
C GLN A 139 22.86 4.78 -3.95
N GLY A 140 23.55 4.85 -5.09
CA GLY A 140 23.14 4.16 -6.31
C GLY A 140 21.98 4.84 -7.05
N GLY A 141 21.68 6.11 -6.72
CA GLY A 141 20.69 6.93 -7.44
C GLY A 141 19.24 6.69 -7.03
N ARG A 142 19.01 6.24 -5.80
CA ARG A 142 17.67 5.89 -5.31
C ARG A 142 17.03 7.08 -4.59
N THR A 143 15.72 7.00 -4.35
CA THR A 143 15.05 7.86 -3.36
C THR A 143 14.42 6.97 -2.32
N TYR A 144 14.72 7.25 -1.06
CA TYR A 144 13.99 6.76 0.09
C TYR A 144 13.45 8.00 0.79
N ALA A 145 12.13 8.23 0.72
CA ALA A 145 11.50 9.41 1.34
C ALA A 145 10.43 8.93 2.32
N VAL A 146 10.79 8.87 3.60
CA VAL A 146 9.96 8.34 4.67
C VAL A 146 8.84 9.32 5.01
N ILE A 147 7.60 8.85 4.90
CA ILE A 147 6.42 9.63 5.28
C ILE A 147 6.27 9.54 6.81
N CYS A 148 6.18 8.32 7.33
CA CYS A 148 6.20 8.06 8.76
C CYS A 148 6.78 6.67 9.09
N SER A 149 7.39 6.54 10.26
CA SER A 149 7.99 5.27 10.69
C SER A 149 8.13 5.18 12.21
N THR A 150 8.40 3.97 12.68
CA THR A 150 9.04 3.71 13.98
C THR A 150 10.36 2.96 13.74
N ASP A 151 11.07 3.33 12.67
CA ASP A 151 12.32 2.69 12.21
C ASP A 151 13.54 3.55 12.58
N ASP A 152 14.64 2.89 12.91
CA ASP A 152 15.95 3.51 13.22
C ASP A 152 17.02 2.95 12.27
N GLU A 153 16.68 2.97 10.97
CA GLU A 153 17.50 2.54 9.82
C GLU A 153 18.12 1.12 9.92
N GLY A 154 17.84 0.35 10.97
CA GLY A 154 18.42 -0.95 11.27
C GLY A 154 19.89 -0.95 11.74
N PHE A 155 20.51 0.21 12.02
CA PHE A 155 21.97 0.30 12.19
C PHE A 155 22.48 0.50 13.63
N GLY A 156 21.63 0.82 14.62
CA GLY A 156 22.12 1.24 15.95
C GLY A 156 21.57 0.50 17.18
N LEU A 157 20.39 -0.11 17.12
CA LEU A 157 19.72 -0.59 18.34
C LEU A 157 20.02 -2.05 18.69
N PRO A 158 20.17 -2.37 19.99
CA PRO A 158 20.24 -3.75 20.46
C PRO A 158 19.03 -4.58 19.99
N VAL A 159 19.27 -5.86 19.74
CA VAL A 159 18.21 -6.85 19.45
C VAL A 159 17.15 -6.80 20.55
N GLY A 160 15.87 -6.79 20.17
CA GLY A 160 14.74 -6.69 21.12
C GLY A 160 14.33 -5.26 21.47
N ARG A 161 15.12 -4.23 21.13
CA ARG A 161 14.77 -2.81 21.32
C ARG A 161 14.27 -2.12 20.05
N ARG A 162 14.30 -2.82 18.92
CA ARG A 162 13.84 -2.35 17.61
C ARG A 162 12.51 -3.00 17.24
N GLY A 163 11.69 -2.34 16.44
CA GLY A 163 10.47 -2.96 15.89
C GLY A 163 9.49 -1.95 15.29
N GLY A 164 8.54 -2.45 14.50
CA GLY A 164 7.45 -1.67 13.94
C GLY A 164 7.49 -1.57 12.43
N PHE A 165 7.40 -0.38 11.85
CA PHE A 165 7.25 -0.22 10.41
C PHE A 165 7.89 1.04 9.84
N SER A 166 8.00 1.10 8.51
CA SER A 166 8.31 2.31 7.76
C SER A 166 7.38 2.43 6.55
N PHE A 167 6.72 3.57 6.38
CA PHE A 167 5.91 3.91 5.20
C PHE A 167 6.60 5.04 4.43
N THR A 168 6.91 4.78 3.16
CA THR A 168 7.86 5.59 2.39
C THR A 168 7.41 5.78 0.94
N LEU A 169 7.97 6.77 0.27
CA LEU A 169 8.03 6.85 -1.19
C LEU A 169 9.38 6.33 -1.67
N ASN A 170 9.37 5.57 -2.77
CA ASN A 170 10.55 4.92 -3.28
C ASN A 170 10.71 5.05 -4.81
N LEU A 171 11.95 5.23 -5.29
CA LEU A 171 12.33 5.03 -6.70
C LEU A 171 12.84 3.59 -6.87
N GLY A 172 12.32 2.85 -7.85
CA GLY A 172 12.68 1.45 -8.12
C GLY A 172 14.18 1.18 -8.31
N ARG A 173 14.58 -0.11 -8.30
CA ARG A 173 16.00 -0.53 -8.31
C ARG A 173 16.72 -0.16 -9.63
N GLY A 174 17.69 0.75 -9.55
CA GLY A 174 18.91 0.74 -10.38
C GLY A 174 19.18 2.01 -11.21
N GLY A 175 20.31 2.68 -10.93
CA GLY A 175 20.82 3.81 -11.71
C GLY A 175 20.55 5.18 -11.05
N VAL A 176 21.27 6.22 -11.50
CA VAL A 176 21.04 7.62 -11.11
C VAL A 176 19.63 8.03 -11.53
N GLY A 177 18.67 7.88 -10.60
CA GLY A 177 17.29 8.26 -10.83
C GLY A 177 17.04 9.74 -10.55
N ASN A 178 15.91 10.24 -10.99
CA ASN A 178 15.36 11.55 -10.64
C ASN A 178 13.83 11.41 -10.50
N LEU A 179 13.15 12.49 -10.12
CA LEU A 179 11.70 12.47 -9.91
C LEU A 179 10.92 11.98 -11.13
N LYS A 180 11.41 12.20 -12.35
CA LYS A 180 10.75 11.73 -13.58
C LYS A 180 10.71 10.22 -13.73
N ASP A 181 11.54 9.48 -13.01
CA ASP A 181 11.52 8.02 -13.01
C ASP A 181 10.34 7.45 -12.18
N GLY A 182 9.68 8.30 -11.38
CA GLY A 182 8.41 7.98 -10.74
C GLY A 182 8.55 7.38 -9.36
N LEU A 183 8.00 8.05 -8.35
CA LEU A 183 7.90 7.54 -6.99
C LEU A 183 6.60 6.75 -6.77
N LEU A 184 6.70 5.67 -6.02
CA LEU A 184 5.56 4.87 -5.56
C LEU A 184 5.59 4.71 -4.04
N PRO A 185 4.42 4.63 -3.38
CA PRO A 185 4.34 4.20 -1.99
C PRO A 185 4.92 2.80 -1.81
N ALA A 186 5.74 2.62 -0.78
CA ALA A 186 6.35 1.38 -0.36
C ALA A 186 6.37 1.32 1.17
N ALA A 187 6.51 0.13 1.74
CA ALA A 187 6.62 0.01 3.19
C ALA A 187 7.51 -1.15 3.61
N ARG A 188 7.79 -1.26 4.90
CA ARG A 188 8.55 -2.37 5.49
C ARG A 188 8.05 -2.64 6.90
N PHE A 189 8.05 -3.91 7.30
CA PHE A 189 7.94 -4.29 8.72
C PHE A 189 9.31 -4.63 9.28
N ILE A 190 9.57 -4.18 10.50
CA ILE A 190 10.86 -4.33 11.19
C ILE A 190 10.70 -5.32 12.34
N ALA A 191 11.51 -6.38 12.29
CA ALA A 191 11.54 -7.40 13.33
C ALA A 191 12.39 -6.96 14.51
N ALA A 192 11.94 -7.27 15.73
CA ALA A 192 12.75 -7.14 16.93
C ALA A 192 13.96 -8.09 16.91
N SER A 193 13.77 -9.31 16.39
CA SER A 193 14.82 -10.26 16.06
C SER A 193 14.32 -11.32 15.08
N SER A 194 15.23 -12.11 14.52
CA SER A 194 14.91 -13.33 13.75
C SER A 194 14.34 -14.48 14.59
N SER A 195 14.25 -14.33 15.91
CA SER A 195 13.72 -15.34 16.84
C SER A 195 12.38 -14.94 17.49
N THR A 196 11.94 -13.69 17.31
CA THR A 196 10.66 -13.20 17.86
C THR A 196 9.47 -13.61 16.99
N LYS A 197 8.27 -13.70 17.60
CA LYS A 197 7.00 -14.05 16.92
C LYS A 197 6.54 -13.06 15.83
N ASN A 198 7.36 -12.06 15.49
CA ASN A 198 7.03 -10.92 14.64
C ASN A 198 8.13 -10.73 13.58
N PHE A 199 8.26 -11.69 12.67
CA PHE A 199 9.28 -11.64 11.62
C PHE A 199 9.06 -10.39 10.77
N GLY A 200 10.12 -9.61 10.53
CA GLY A 200 10.07 -8.44 9.65
C GLY A 200 10.21 -8.85 8.20
N THR A 201 9.95 -7.93 7.28
CA THR A 201 10.01 -8.24 5.84
C THR A 201 11.43 -8.29 5.29
N SER A 202 12.42 -7.88 6.11
CA SER A 202 13.85 -7.67 5.77
C SER A 202 14.09 -6.65 4.67
N ASN A 203 13.35 -6.73 3.56
CA ASN A 203 13.30 -5.79 2.45
C ASN A 203 12.01 -4.95 2.48
N PHE A 204 11.99 -3.89 1.66
CA PHE A 204 10.77 -3.14 1.38
C PHE A 204 9.79 -3.96 0.56
N LEU A 205 8.51 -3.75 0.86
CA LEU A 205 7.35 -4.18 0.12
C LEU A 205 7.15 -3.22 -1.04
N PHE A 206 7.47 -3.72 -2.23
CA PHE A 206 7.34 -2.97 -3.47
C PHE A 206 6.04 -3.30 -4.19
N PRO A 207 5.56 -2.39 -5.03
CA PRO A 207 4.53 -2.68 -6.02
C PRO A 207 4.82 -3.93 -6.86
N GLU A 208 3.76 -4.71 -7.08
CA GLU A 208 3.71 -5.99 -7.82
C GLU A 208 4.31 -5.87 -9.23
N LEU A 209 4.30 -4.65 -9.79
CA LEU A 209 4.96 -4.26 -11.03
C LEU A 209 5.73 -2.96 -10.79
N TRP A 210 7.03 -2.94 -11.13
CA TRP A 210 7.92 -1.79 -10.96
C TRP A 210 7.40 -0.52 -11.66
N PRO A 211 7.83 0.71 -11.27
CA PRO A 211 7.39 1.98 -11.88
C PRO A 211 7.46 1.99 -13.41
N ASN A 212 8.45 1.28 -13.97
CA ASN A 212 8.67 1.15 -15.42
C ASN A 212 7.58 0.31 -16.13
N LYS A 213 6.69 -0.36 -15.37
CA LYS A 213 5.59 -1.20 -15.85
C LYS A 213 4.19 -0.69 -15.45
N ILE A 214 4.06 0.26 -14.52
CA ILE A 214 2.79 0.96 -14.21
C ILE A 214 2.85 2.41 -14.73
N LYS A 215 2.97 2.57 -16.05
CA LYS A 215 3.01 3.90 -16.69
C LYS A 215 1.74 4.69 -16.31
N GLY A 216 1.92 5.88 -15.74
CA GLY A 216 0.83 6.80 -15.43
C GLY A 216 0.18 6.66 -14.05
N GLN A 217 0.74 5.83 -13.14
CA GLN A 217 0.32 5.79 -11.73
C GLN A 217 1.53 5.89 -10.79
N HIS A 218 2.36 6.92 -10.99
CA HIS A 218 3.54 7.24 -10.19
C HIS A 218 3.67 8.76 -10.03
N ILE A 219 4.36 9.20 -8.98
CA ILE A 219 4.59 10.64 -8.74
C ILE A 219 5.82 11.07 -9.53
N THR A 220 5.63 11.99 -10.47
CA THR A 220 6.68 12.52 -11.37
C THR A 220 6.72 14.05 -11.40
N ASP A 221 5.99 14.67 -10.47
CA ASP A 221 5.82 16.11 -10.36
C ASP A 221 5.81 16.54 -8.88
N HIS A 222 5.62 17.84 -8.65
CA HIS A 222 5.63 18.47 -7.33
C HIS A 222 4.24 18.85 -6.84
N ARG A 223 3.20 18.16 -7.32
CA ARG A 223 1.81 18.37 -6.89
C ARG A 223 1.52 17.58 -5.61
N TRP A 224 0.38 17.90 -5.02
CA TRP A 224 -0.18 17.13 -3.92
C TRP A 224 -0.71 15.80 -4.45
N HIS A 225 -0.33 14.73 -3.77
CA HIS A 225 -0.80 13.38 -3.99
C HIS A 225 -1.31 12.79 -2.69
N HIS A 226 -2.36 11.98 -2.78
CA HIS A 226 -2.81 11.17 -1.67
C HIS A 226 -2.15 9.80 -1.74
N VAL A 227 -1.62 9.31 -0.62
CA VAL A 227 -1.00 7.98 -0.53
C VAL A 227 -1.56 7.21 0.66
N ALA A 228 -1.79 5.91 0.46
CA ALA A 228 -2.23 5.05 1.54
C ALA A 228 -1.58 3.67 1.49
N TRP A 229 -1.41 3.08 2.66
CA TRP A 229 -1.01 1.70 2.88
C TRP A 229 -2.01 1.03 3.82
N GLN A 230 -2.60 -0.06 3.36
CA GLN A 230 -3.50 -0.88 4.16
C GLN A 230 -2.90 -2.26 4.39
N PHE A 231 -3.20 -2.83 5.56
CA PHE A 231 -2.82 -4.18 5.91
C PHE A 231 -4.03 -4.96 6.40
N ARG A 232 -4.10 -6.22 5.98
CA ARG A 232 -5.11 -7.19 6.44
C ARG A 232 -4.45 -8.41 7.04
N TYR A 233 -4.70 -8.67 8.32
CA TYR A 233 -3.99 -9.67 9.11
C TYR A 233 -4.27 -11.12 8.71
N ARG A 234 -5.48 -11.44 8.24
CA ARG A 234 -5.87 -12.85 8.01
C ARG A 234 -5.07 -13.54 6.90
N ASP A 235 -4.59 -12.77 5.93
CA ASP A 235 -3.83 -13.22 4.76
C ASP A 235 -2.54 -12.40 4.58
N GLN A 236 -2.31 -11.44 5.47
CA GLN A 236 -1.16 -10.54 5.53
C GLN A 236 -0.88 -9.86 4.22
N LEU A 237 -2.00 -9.39 3.71
CA LEU A 237 -2.13 -8.62 2.52
C LEU A 237 -1.82 -7.16 2.82
N ASN A 238 -0.82 -6.64 2.11
CA ASN A 238 -0.51 -5.23 2.01
C ASN A 238 -1.08 -4.69 0.71
N THR A 239 -1.78 -3.56 0.77
CA THR A 239 -2.30 -2.88 -0.42
C THR A 239 -1.91 -1.41 -0.37
N PHE A 240 -1.36 -0.88 -1.45
CA PHE A 240 -0.97 0.52 -1.54
C PHE A 240 -1.79 1.26 -2.57
N PHE A 241 -2.06 2.53 -2.28
CA PHE A 241 -2.85 3.42 -3.11
C PHE A 241 -2.11 4.73 -3.37
N LEU A 242 -2.28 5.25 -4.58
CA LEU A 242 -1.86 6.59 -5.00
C LEU A 242 -3.07 7.27 -5.65
N ASP A 243 -3.46 8.43 -5.13
CA ASP A 243 -4.61 9.22 -5.57
C ASP A 243 -5.90 8.38 -5.67
N GLY A 244 -6.12 7.52 -4.67
CA GLY A 244 -7.26 6.62 -4.57
C GLY A 244 -7.20 5.40 -5.50
N LYS A 245 -6.18 5.26 -6.35
CA LYS A 245 -5.98 4.09 -7.21
C LYS A 245 -5.04 3.10 -6.56
N ARG A 246 -5.40 1.81 -6.56
CA ARG A 246 -4.51 0.74 -6.09
C ARG A 246 -3.30 0.64 -7.03
N VAL A 247 -2.10 0.83 -6.49
CA VAL A 247 -0.83 0.74 -7.24
C VAL A 247 -0.06 -0.54 -6.94
N ALA A 248 -0.36 -1.22 -5.83
CA ALA A 248 0.40 -2.37 -5.39
C ALA A 248 -0.38 -3.29 -4.48
N ARG A 249 0.01 -4.57 -4.55
CA ARG A 249 -0.44 -5.61 -3.66
C ARG A 249 0.73 -6.53 -3.30
N VAL A 250 0.90 -6.83 -2.02
CA VAL A 250 1.95 -7.75 -1.54
C VAL A 250 1.39 -8.62 -0.41
N THR A 251 1.32 -9.93 -0.66
CA THR A 251 0.97 -10.93 0.36
C THR A 251 2.25 -11.43 1.01
N LEU A 252 2.33 -11.41 2.34
CA LEU A 252 3.54 -11.80 3.06
C LEU A 252 3.61 -13.29 3.42
N HIS A 253 2.46 -13.99 3.41
CA HIS A 253 2.44 -15.43 3.73
C HIS A 253 2.39 -16.30 2.50
N ASP A 254 3.30 -17.26 2.47
CA ASP A 254 2.98 -18.60 2.00
C ASP A 254 2.09 -19.28 3.07
N PRO A 255 0.87 -19.73 2.74
CA PRO A 255 0.00 -20.45 3.67
C PRO A 255 0.65 -21.65 4.38
N ALA A 256 1.78 -22.17 3.86
CA ALA A 256 2.52 -23.30 4.42
C ALA A 256 3.73 -22.93 5.31
N ALA A 257 4.12 -21.65 5.41
CA ALA A 257 5.36 -21.24 6.11
C ALA A 257 5.12 -20.57 7.48
N PRO A 258 5.97 -20.80 8.50
CA PRO A 258 5.94 -20.02 9.74
C PRO A 258 6.50 -18.59 9.52
N GLY A 259 5.87 -17.55 10.09
CA GLY A 259 6.42 -16.19 10.05
C GLY A 259 5.42 -15.02 9.98
N ILE A 260 4.32 -15.07 10.73
CA ILE A 260 3.29 -14.01 10.72
C ILE A 260 3.80 -12.64 11.21
N ILE A 261 3.45 -11.57 10.50
CA ILE A 261 3.58 -10.21 11.00
C ILE A 261 2.55 -10.05 12.12
N VAL A 262 3.05 -9.71 13.30
CA VAL A 262 2.22 -9.26 14.41
C VAL A 262 2.81 -7.95 14.93
N ASN A 263 1.97 -6.93 14.98
CA ASN A 263 2.33 -5.62 15.52
C ASN A 263 2.14 -5.67 17.05
N ASN A 264 3.00 -6.38 17.77
CA ASN A 264 2.92 -6.43 19.24
C ASN A 264 4.29 -6.37 19.94
N VAL A 265 5.34 -5.97 19.22
CA VAL A 265 6.66 -5.70 19.83
C VAL A 265 6.51 -4.59 20.86
N LYS A 266 7.02 -4.81 22.07
CA LYS A 266 7.09 -3.83 23.17
C LYS A 266 8.54 -3.42 23.42
N ASP A 267 8.75 -2.42 24.27
CA ASP A 267 10.07 -1.90 24.64
C ASP A 267 10.84 -1.33 23.44
N VAL A 268 10.11 -0.86 22.42
CA VAL A 268 10.70 -0.24 21.24
C VAL A 268 11.13 1.18 21.59
N VAL A 269 12.43 1.44 21.49
CA VAL A 269 13.00 2.74 21.90
C VAL A 269 12.99 3.77 20.78
N THR A 270 12.76 3.35 19.53
CA THR A 270 12.60 4.26 18.40
C THR A 270 11.27 5.00 18.52
N PRO A 271 11.27 6.34 18.55
CA PRO A 271 10.03 7.11 18.55
C PRO A 271 9.28 6.96 17.21
N PHE A 272 7.99 7.27 17.22
CA PHE A 272 7.27 7.52 15.97
C PHE A 272 7.78 8.80 15.32
N ILE A 273 8.17 8.74 14.05
CA ILE A 273 8.76 9.86 13.32
C ILE A 273 7.94 10.11 12.06
N VAL A 274 7.69 11.39 11.74
CA VAL A 274 7.14 11.84 10.45
C VAL A 274 8.19 12.67 9.72
N GLY A 275 8.36 12.39 8.42
CA GLY A 275 9.22 13.12 7.51
C GLY A 275 10.65 12.60 7.34
N GLY A 276 11.02 11.46 7.94
CA GLY A 276 12.39 10.93 7.84
C GLY A 276 12.75 9.93 8.91
N TRP A 277 14.06 9.76 9.11
CA TRP A 277 14.65 9.07 10.25
C TRP A 277 15.47 10.06 11.06
N ILE A 278 15.44 9.93 12.39
CA ILE A 278 16.40 10.63 13.24
C ILE A 278 17.71 9.87 13.13
N HIS A 279 18.77 10.55 12.68
CA HIS A 279 20.10 9.94 12.68
C HIS A 279 20.62 9.88 14.12
N SER A 280 20.95 8.67 14.59
CA SER A 280 21.47 8.41 15.94
C SER A 280 22.98 8.65 16.07
N GLN A 281 23.67 8.98 14.97
CA GLN A 281 25.13 9.19 14.91
C GLN A 281 25.46 10.64 14.55
N ASP A 282 26.54 11.18 15.12
CA ASP A 282 27.11 12.50 14.79
C ASP A 282 28.61 12.36 14.43
N PRO A 283 29.02 12.64 13.17
CA PRO A 283 28.18 13.00 12.04
C PRO A 283 27.33 11.81 11.57
N PRO A 284 26.16 12.05 10.95
CA PRO A 284 25.34 10.99 10.41
C PRO A 284 26.10 10.16 9.37
N PHE A 285 26.11 8.84 9.52
CA PHE A 285 26.50 7.95 8.43
C PHE A 285 25.41 8.03 7.35
N PHE A 286 25.79 8.25 6.09
CA PHE A 286 24.85 8.54 5.00
C PHE A 286 23.91 9.73 5.28
N ILE A 287 24.49 10.93 5.51
CA ILE A 287 23.88 12.28 5.72
C ILE A 287 22.56 12.58 4.96
N LYS A 288 22.20 11.82 3.92
CA LYS A 288 21.03 12.07 3.08
C LYS A 288 19.99 10.95 3.11
N SER A 289 20.17 9.84 3.82
CA SER A 289 19.30 8.66 3.73
C SER A 289 17.91 8.83 4.35
N GLY A 290 16.85 8.49 3.61
CA GLY A 290 15.50 8.28 4.14
C GLY A 290 14.67 9.53 4.42
N ASN A 291 15.29 10.71 4.52
CA ASN A 291 14.57 11.93 4.88
C ASN A 291 13.71 12.48 3.73
N PHE A 292 12.47 12.83 4.06
CA PHE A 292 11.52 13.42 3.15
C PHE A 292 11.93 14.86 2.80
N GLN A 293 11.76 15.23 1.54
CA GLN A 293 11.90 16.60 1.07
C GLN A 293 10.61 17.02 0.41
N GLY A 294 9.90 17.95 1.05
CA GLY A 294 8.58 18.39 0.59
C GLY A 294 7.67 18.80 1.73
N GLU A 295 6.39 18.57 1.57
CA GLU A 295 5.36 18.85 2.56
C GLU A 295 4.49 17.62 2.78
N ILE A 296 4.06 17.41 4.03
CA ILE A 296 3.03 16.44 4.41
C ILE A 296 1.89 17.23 5.02
N ASP A 297 0.71 16.93 4.54
CA ASP A 297 -0.57 17.41 5.05
C ASP A 297 -1.35 16.18 5.52
N GLU A 298 -2.12 16.34 6.60
CA GLU A 298 -2.98 15.30 7.17
C GLU A 298 -2.41 13.86 7.19
N LEU A 299 -1.91 13.37 8.32
CA LEU A 299 -1.51 11.97 8.50
C LEU A 299 -2.50 11.22 9.38
N ARG A 300 -3.11 10.15 8.86
CA ARG A 300 -4.11 9.34 9.57
C ARG A 300 -3.68 7.88 9.70
N ILE A 301 -3.86 7.32 10.90
CA ILE A 301 -3.85 5.88 11.14
C ILE A 301 -5.26 5.45 11.53
N SER A 302 -5.71 4.29 11.04
CA SER A 302 -7.03 3.76 11.35
C SER A 302 -7.02 2.25 11.56
N SER A 303 -7.93 1.77 12.41
CA SER A 303 -8.08 0.35 12.80
C SER A 303 -8.94 -0.48 11.83
N ILE A 304 -9.12 0.02 10.61
CA ILE A 304 -9.87 -0.62 9.52
C ILE A 304 -9.16 -0.39 8.19
N MET A 305 -9.50 -1.19 7.18
CA MET A 305 -9.26 -0.83 5.78
C MET A 305 -10.27 0.24 5.33
N ARG A 306 -9.77 1.42 4.94
CA ARG A 306 -10.58 2.53 4.41
C ARG A 306 -10.81 2.48 2.90
N TYR A 307 -9.95 1.79 2.16
CA TYR A 307 -10.05 1.61 0.72
C TYR A 307 -10.54 0.20 0.40
N PRO A 308 -11.45 0.07 -0.58
CA PRO A 308 -12.06 -1.21 -0.90
C PRO A 308 -11.01 -2.21 -1.40
N VAL A 309 -10.96 -3.36 -0.73
CA VAL A 309 -10.21 -4.55 -1.13
C VAL A 309 -11.12 -5.75 -0.89
N ALA A 310 -11.27 -6.61 -1.90
CA ALA A 310 -12.16 -7.75 -1.86
C ALA A 310 -11.81 -8.68 -0.70
N GLN A 311 -12.84 -9.15 -0.02
CA GLN A 311 -12.70 -10.00 1.18
C GLN A 311 -12.39 -11.46 0.83
N ARG A 312 -12.65 -11.84 -0.40
CA ARG A 312 -12.35 -13.13 -1.04
C ARG A 312 -12.06 -12.83 -2.50
N MET A 313 -11.39 -13.75 -3.19
CA MET A 313 -11.15 -13.58 -4.62
C MET A 313 -12.45 -13.17 -5.33
N ALA A 314 -12.38 -12.15 -6.17
CA ALA A 314 -13.53 -11.63 -6.91
C ALA A 314 -13.07 -10.99 -8.21
N ILE A 315 -13.90 -11.03 -9.25
CA ILE A 315 -13.66 -10.28 -10.48
C ILE A 315 -14.16 -8.85 -10.26
N VAL A 316 -13.30 -7.84 -10.46
CA VAL A 316 -13.59 -6.42 -10.13
C VAL A 316 -14.42 -5.75 -11.23
N ARG A 317 -14.22 -6.13 -12.49
CA ARG A 317 -14.96 -5.57 -13.62
C ARG A 317 -16.19 -6.42 -13.93
N GLN A 318 -17.34 -6.03 -13.36
CA GLN A 318 -18.63 -6.68 -13.63
C GLN A 318 -19.36 -6.07 -14.85
N LYS A 319 -18.87 -4.93 -15.36
CA LYS A 319 -19.34 -4.28 -16.59
C LYS A 319 -18.15 -3.92 -17.48
N LEU A 320 -18.22 -4.29 -18.75
CA LEU A 320 -17.21 -3.98 -19.75
C LEU A 320 -17.53 -2.65 -20.46
N PRO A 321 -16.53 -1.86 -20.86
CA PRO A 321 -16.73 -0.70 -21.73
C PRO A 321 -17.36 -1.10 -23.07
N ASP A 322 -18.05 -0.14 -23.70
CA ASP A 322 -18.64 -0.36 -25.02
C ASP A 322 -17.54 -0.57 -26.07
N ALA A 323 -17.78 -1.50 -26.99
CA ALA A 323 -16.90 -1.78 -28.12
C ALA A 323 -17.56 -1.30 -29.43
N SER A 324 -16.79 -0.63 -30.29
CA SER A 324 -17.27 -0.19 -31.60
C SER A 324 -16.98 -1.24 -32.68
N LEU A 325 -17.93 -1.42 -33.59
CA LEU A 325 -17.79 -2.37 -34.70
C LEU A 325 -16.53 -2.08 -35.53
N LYS A 326 -15.74 -3.12 -35.82
CA LYS A 326 -14.46 -3.09 -36.57
C LYS A 326 -13.34 -2.25 -35.95
N ILE A 327 -13.54 -1.66 -34.77
CA ILE A 327 -12.51 -0.92 -34.04
C ILE A 327 -11.77 -1.88 -33.09
N PRO A 328 -10.43 -1.82 -33.00
CA PRO A 328 -9.68 -2.59 -32.01
C PRO A 328 -10.22 -2.36 -30.60
N TYR A 329 -10.49 -3.44 -29.91
CA TYR A 329 -10.91 -3.47 -28.52
C TYR A 329 -9.91 -4.30 -27.72
N SER A 330 -9.50 -3.82 -26.56
CA SER A 330 -8.57 -4.51 -25.67
C SER A 330 -8.85 -4.08 -24.25
N ILE A 331 -9.45 -4.97 -23.45
CA ILE A 331 -9.81 -4.70 -22.07
C ILE A 331 -9.32 -5.83 -21.16
N PRO A 332 -8.46 -5.52 -20.17
CA PRO A 332 -8.06 -6.49 -19.16
C PRO A 332 -9.19 -6.70 -18.13
N LEU A 333 -9.56 -7.96 -17.91
CA LEU A 333 -10.24 -8.35 -16.68
C LEU A 333 -9.26 -8.26 -15.51
N ALA A 334 -9.79 -8.07 -14.32
CA ALA A 334 -8.99 -7.99 -13.11
C ALA A 334 -9.70 -8.71 -11.99
N THR A 335 -8.92 -9.38 -11.15
CA THR A 335 -9.40 -9.87 -9.87
C THR A 335 -8.92 -8.97 -8.75
N ASP A 336 -9.62 -9.09 -7.63
CA ASP A 336 -9.16 -8.65 -6.35
C ASP A 336 -9.09 -9.85 -5.43
N ALA A 337 -8.24 -9.79 -4.41
CA ALA A 337 -7.93 -10.87 -3.48
C ALA A 337 -7.35 -12.20 -4.05
N ALA A 338 -6.90 -12.30 -5.31
CA ALA A 338 -6.08 -13.43 -5.81
C ALA A 338 -4.62 -13.43 -5.28
N HIS A 339 -4.02 -14.56 -4.96
CA HIS A 339 -2.70 -14.69 -4.32
C HIS A 339 -1.55 -14.91 -5.32
N GLY A 340 -1.80 -15.55 -6.45
CA GLY A 340 -0.83 -15.82 -7.50
C GLY A 340 -1.35 -15.50 -8.89
N ASP A 341 -0.76 -16.16 -9.90
CA ASP A 341 -1.23 -16.06 -11.29
C ASP A 341 -2.71 -16.49 -11.38
N VAL A 342 -3.49 -15.73 -12.15
CA VAL A 342 -4.92 -15.98 -12.31
C VAL A 342 -5.17 -16.56 -13.69
N ALA A 343 -5.65 -17.79 -13.74
CA ALA A 343 -6.16 -18.40 -14.97
C ALA A 343 -7.62 -18.02 -15.19
N TRP A 344 -7.93 -17.64 -16.42
CA TRP A 344 -9.25 -17.20 -16.84
C TRP A 344 -9.90 -18.26 -17.72
N LYS A 345 -11.23 -18.34 -17.67
CA LYS A 345 -12.01 -19.20 -18.56
C LYS A 345 -13.40 -18.66 -18.77
N LEU A 346 -13.86 -18.63 -20.02
CA LEU A 346 -15.27 -18.42 -20.32
C LEU A 346 -16.06 -19.71 -20.05
N LEU A 347 -17.01 -19.66 -19.11
CA LEU A 347 -17.85 -20.80 -18.74
C LEU A 347 -19.18 -20.83 -19.48
N ALA A 348 -19.77 -19.66 -19.72
CA ALA A 348 -21.05 -19.53 -20.42
C ALA A 348 -21.16 -18.20 -21.16
N GLY A 349 -22.01 -18.17 -22.18
CA GLY A 349 -22.11 -17.08 -23.14
C GLY A 349 -21.05 -17.20 -24.25
N ARG A 350 -21.07 -16.26 -25.20
CA ARG A 350 -20.09 -16.18 -26.29
C ARG A 350 -19.66 -14.73 -26.48
N LEU A 351 -18.36 -14.48 -26.57
CA LEU A 351 -17.89 -13.16 -26.99
C LEU A 351 -18.44 -12.82 -28.39
N PRO A 352 -18.68 -11.53 -28.70
CA PRO A 352 -18.99 -11.11 -30.07
C PRO A 352 -17.96 -11.64 -31.06
N LYS A 353 -18.40 -12.06 -32.25
CA LYS A 353 -17.51 -12.51 -33.33
C LYS A 353 -16.33 -11.54 -33.50
N GLY A 354 -15.12 -12.06 -33.50
CA GLY A 354 -13.88 -11.27 -33.64
C GLY A 354 -13.29 -10.74 -32.33
N LEU A 355 -13.91 -11.04 -31.18
CA LEU A 355 -13.32 -10.89 -29.85
C LEU A 355 -13.02 -12.25 -29.24
N ASP A 356 -11.94 -12.32 -28.46
CA ASP A 356 -11.52 -13.51 -27.74
C ASP A 356 -11.02 -13.17 -26.33
N LEU A 357 -11.13 -14.13 -25.41
CA LEU A 357 -10.56 -14.04 -24.06
C LEU A 357 -9.24 -14.79 -24.04
N ASP A 358 -8.17 -14.08 -23.69
CA ASP A 358 -6.89 -14.70 -23.41
C ASP A 358 -6.93 -15.33 -22.01
N ASP A 359 -6.94 -16.66 -21.95
CA ASP A 359 -7.10 -17.43 -20.71
C ASP A 359 -5.94 -17.26 -19.71
N GLU A 360 -4.76 -16.80 -20.16
CA GLU A 360 -3.60 -16.56 -19.27
C GLU A 360 -3.57 -15.13 -18.73
N SER A 361 -3.75 -14.14 -19.60
CA SER A 361 -3.67 -12.71 -19.25
C SER A 361 -4.99 -12.10 -18.79
N GLY A 362 -6.12 -12.78 -19.03
CA GLY A 362 -7.45 -12.27 -18.73
C GLY A 362 -7.88 -11.09 -19.62
N VAL A 363 -7.20 -10.87 -20.76
CA VAL A 363 -7.50 -9.76 -21.67
C VAL A 363 -8.53 -10.20 -22.70
N ILE A 364 -9.65 -9.47 -22.77
CA ILE A 364 -10.59 -9.58 -23.89
C ILE A 364 -10.10 -8.66 -24.99
N ARG A 365 -9.76 -9.22 -26.16
CA ARG A 365 -9.19 -8.44 -27.27
C ARG A 365 -9.70 -8.87 -28.64
N GLY A 366 -9.59 -7.96 -29.61
CA GLY A 366 -9.86 -8.23 -31.02
C GLY A 366 -10.55 -7.08 -31.72
N LYS A 367 -11.27 -7.37 -32.80
CA LYS A 367 -12.12 -6.40 -33.52
C LYS A 367 -13.53 -6.97 -33.59
N PRO A 368 -14.54 -6.34 -32.99
CA PRO A 368 -15.92 -6.81 -33.08
C PRO A 368 -16.39 -6.83 -34.54
N LEU A 369 -16.95 -7.95 -34.97
CA LEU A 369 -17.52 -8.18 -36.31
C LEU A 369 -19.03 -8.39 -36.29
N GLU A 370 -19.64 -8.39 -35.11
CA GLU A 370 -21.09 -8.43 -34.91
C GLU A 370 -21.51 -7.39 -33.87
N THR A 371 -22.76 -6.92 -33.99
CA THR A 371 -23.38 -6.07 -32.98
C THR A 371 -24.15 -6.96 -32.01
N VAL A 372 -24.01 -6.69 -30.72
CA VAL A 372 -24.76 -7.38 -29.66
C VAL A 372 -25.28 -6.35 -28.67
N GLU A 373 -26.47 -6.59 -28.14
CA GLU A 373 -27.03 -5.80 -27.04
C GLU A 373 -27.09 -6.67 -25.78
N ASN A 374 -26.71 -6.10 -24.63
CA ASN A 374 -26.86 -6.70 -23.30
C ASN A 374 -26.40 -8.16 -23.17
N ARG A 375 -25.30 -8.55 -23.83
CA ARG A 375 -24.80 -9.92 -23.74
C ARG A 375 -24.14 -10.16 -22.39
N THR A 376 -24.64 -11.18 -21.68
CA THR A 376 -24.05 -11.65 -20.43
C THR A 376 -23.03 -12.76 -20.69
N LEU A 377 -21.89 -12.68 -20.02
CA LEU A 377 -20.83 -13.69 -20.07
C LEU A 377 -20.60 -14.22 -18.67
N THR A 378 -20.37 -15.52 -18.52
CA THR A 378 -19.91 -16.07 -17.23
C THR A 378 -18.44 -16.39 -17.35
N VAL A 379 -17.61 -15.65 -16.62
CA VAL A 379 -16.16 -15.84 -16.60
C VAL A 379 -15.76 -16.39 -15.24
N ARG A 380 -14.87 -17.38 -15.26
CA ARG A 380 -14.20 -17.89 -14.07
C ARG A 380 -12.79 -17.37 -14.04
N ALA A 381 -12.39 -16.91 -12.86
CA ALA A 381 -11.01 -16.64 -12.52
C ALA A 381 -10.58 -17.66 -11.46
N THR A 382 -9.44 -18.31 -11.68
CA THR A 382 -8.88 -19.33 -10.78
C THR A 382 -7.50 -18.88 -10.34
N ASP A 383 -7.35 -18.62 -9.05
CA ASP A 383 -6.09 -18.28 -8.41
C ASP A 383 -5.25 -19.55 -8.28
N SER A 384 -4.05 -19.54 -8.86
CA SER A 384 -3.12 -20.67 -8.84
C SER A 384 -1.91 -20.32 -7.96
N PRO A 385 -1.99 -20.55 -6.63
CA PRO A 385 -0.92 -20.21 -5.69
C PRO A 385 0.39 -21.01 -5.94
N ASP A 386 0.34 -22.07 -6.75
CA ASP A 386 1.49 -22.93 -7.07
C ASP A 386 2.48 -22.33 -8.09
N ARG A 387 2.25 -21.09 -8.55
CA ARG A 387 3.29 -20.32 -9.24
C ARG A 387 3.72 -19.16 -8.34
N PRO A 388 4.89 -19.22 -7.70
CA PRO A 388 5.40 -18.04 -7.02
C PRO A 388 5.51 -16.93 -8.06
N THR A 389 4.91 -15.77 -7.77
CA THR A 389 5.34 -14.50 -8.36
C THR A 389 6.86 -14.52 -8.33
N HIS A 390 7.53 -14.33 -9.48
CA HIS A 390 8.99 -14.41 -9.56
C HIS A 390 9.66 -13.41 -8.60
N THR A 391 9.85 -13.80 -7.35
CA THR A 391 10.74 -13.16 -6.40
C THR A 391 12.14 -13.63 -6.78
N ARG A 392 12.73 -13.01 -7.82
CA ARG A 392 14.17 -13.15 -8.03
C ARG A 392 14.86 -12.34 -6.94
N SER A 393 15.10 -13.00 -5.82
CA SER A 393 16.11 -12.59 -4.85
C SER A 393 17.50 -12.71 -5.48
N ARG A 394 18.11 -11.58 -5.82
CA ARG A 394 19.55 -11.33 -5.69
C ARG A 394 19.78 -9.86 -5.35
#